data_AF-A0A9D9SUE9-F1
#
_entry.id   AF-A0A9D9SUE9-F1
#
_cell.length_a   1.000
_cell.length_b   1.000
_cell.length_c   1.000
_cell.angle_alpha   90.00
_cell.angle_beta   90.00
_cell.angle_gamma   90.00
#
_symmetry.space_group_name_H-M   'P 1'
#
loop_
_entity.id
_entity.type
_entity.pdbx_description
1 polymer ?
#
loop_
_entity_poly.entity_id
_entity_poly.type
_entity_poly.pdbx_seq_one_letter_code
_entity_poly.pdbx_strand_id
1 'polypeptide(L)'
;MIKCTKLVGICLLLLSLHGCKVQVSAPAGGSVISGSGNHNCASGRTCLVNVPGFGFSDTFTAVPKAGYVFTGWATGHRHFCAGETGSCVINPGPVASLESSDNSSLVKFYRDMRRMLADPQAIFYLRPVFSSEASRSATLSWSVPTTRANGSALAFGELAGYEIYITTEKSGTSKVIEIKNPQKISHKVSDLSPDTYHFAVSALDTNGLVSELSAVVTKTIR
;
A
#
# COMPACT_ATOMS: atom_id res chain seq x y z
N MET A 1 -30.34 -13.97 -37.74
CA MET A 1 -31.60 -13.26 -37.46
C MET A 1 -32.38 -14.07 -36.43
N ILE A 2 -32.40 -13.64 -35.16
CA ILE A 2 -33.10 -14.34 -34.07
C ILE A 2 -34.21 -13.41 -33.57
N LYS A 3 -35.46 -13.89 -33.64
CA LYS A 3 -36.68 -13.17 -33.28
C LYS A 3 -36.86 -13.17 -31.75
N CYS A 4 -37.12 -11.99 -31.19
CA CYS A 4 -37.48 -11.80 -29.78
C CYS A 4 -39.01 -11.83 -29.65
N THR A 5 -39.56 -12.93 -29.13
CA THR A 5 -41.00 -13.08 -28.87
C THR A 5 -41.28 -12.70 -27.42
N LYS A 6 -42.19 -11.73 -27.25
CA LYS A 6 -42.62 -11.17 -25.96
C LYS A 6 -43.21 -12.25 -25.05
N LEU A 7 -42.80 -12.26 -23.78
CA LEU A 7 -43.56 -12.86 -22.69
C LEU A 7 -43.86 -11.77 -21.66
N VAL A 8 -45.13 -11.37 -21.65
CA VAL A 8 -45.73 -10.47 -20.67
C VAL A 8 -45.95 -11.29 -19.40
N GLY A 9 -45.16 -11.02 -18.37
CA GLY A 9 -45.34 -11.56 -17.03
C GLY A 9 -45.36 -10.41 -16.04
N ILE A 10 -46.53 -10.13 -15.47
CA ILE A 10 -46.72 -9.21 -14.35
C ILE A 10 -45.98 -9.80 -13.16
N CYS A 11 -44.73 -9.38 -12.97
CA CYS A 11 -43.98 -9.59 -11.75
C CYS A 11 -44.11 -8.28 -10.96
N LEU A 12 -44.52 -8.36 -9.69
CA LEU A 12 -44.45 -7.22 -8.78
C LEU A 12 -43.05 -6.61 -8.89
N LEU A 13 -42.97 -5.46 -9.56
CA LEU A 13 -41.75 -4.66 -9.69
C LEU A 13 -41.39 -4.15 -8.31
N LEU A 14 -40.59 -4.94 -7.58
CA LEU A 14 -39.63 -4.35 -6.65
C LEU A 14 -38.88 -3.31 -7.48
N LEU A 15 -39.12 -2.03 -7.20
CA LEU A 15 -38.33 -0.90 -7.68
C LEU A 15 -36.89 -1.11 -7.19
N SER A 16 -36.12 -1.96 -7.87
CA SER A 16 -34.69 -2.06 -7.66
C SER A 16 -34.12 -0.74 -8.15
N LEU A 17 -33.86 0.20 -7.24
CA LEU A 17 -33.20 1.45 -7.56
C LEU A 17 -31.92 1.15 -8.35
N HIS A 18 -31.89 1.56 -9.62
CA HIS A 18 -30.83 1.30 -10.60
C HIS A 18 -29.61 2.21 -10.38
N GLY A 19 -29.22 2.46 -9.14
CA GLY A 19 -28.06 3.28 -8.79
C GLY A 19 -26.75 2.54 -9.06
N CYS A 20 -25.74 3.24 -9.59
CA CYS A 20 -24.39 2.69 -9.72
C CYS A 20 -23.86 2.36 -8.32
N LYS A 21 -23.27 1.18 -8.14
CA LYS A 21 -22.73 0.74 -6.86
C LYS A 21 -21.21 0.78 -6.87
N VAL A 22 -20.64 1.49 -5.91
CA VAL A 22 -19.21 1.46 -5.64
C VAL A 22 -18.95 0.59 -4.43
N GLN A 23 -18.17 -0.46 -4.62
CA GLN A 23 -17.68 -1.29 -3.54
C GLN A 23 -16.41 -0.67 -2.97
N VAL A 24 -16.53 -0.13 -1.76
CA VAL A 24 -15.39 0.33 -0.97
C VAL A 24 -14.85 -0.85 -0.17
N SER A 25 -13.62 -1.27 -0.43
CA SER A 25 -12.98 -2.36 0.30
C SER A 25 -11.86 -1.78 1.15
N ALA A 26 -12.09 -1.54 2.44
CA ALA A 26 -11.08 -1.00 3.37
C ALA A 26 -10.32 -2.17 4.03
N PRO A 27 -9.04 -2.42 3.70
CA PRO A 27 -8.26 -3.51 4.31
C PRO A 27 -8.02 -3.28 5.81
N ALA A 28 -7.52 -4.30 6.53
CA ALA A 28 -7.24 -4.20 7.98
C ALA A 28 -6.20 -3.11 8.37
N GLY A 29 -5.45 -2.59 7.39
CA GLY A 29 -4.46 -1.53 7.60
C GLY A 29 -5.06 -0.12 7.77
N GLY A 30 -6.35 0.07 7.57
CA GLY A 30 -6.99 1.39 7.76
C GLY A 30 -8.44 1.44 7.31
N SER A 31 -9.06 2.60 7.47
CA SER A 31 -10.45 2.88 7.09
C SER A 31 -10.51 3.80 5.86
N VAL A 32 -11.69 3.96 5.28
CA VAL A 32 -11.99 5.00 4.28
C VAL A 32 -13.05 5.91 4.86
N ILE A 33 -12.80 7.22 4.86
CA ILE A 33 -13.75 8.24 5.34
C ILE A 33 -14.24 9.05 4.13
N SER A 34 -15.55 9.24 4.07
CA SER A 34 -16.21 10.10 3.08
C SER A 34 -16.34 11.53 3.61
N GLY A 35 -16.20 12.52 2.73
CA GLY A 35 -16.40 13.93 3.05
C GLY A 35 -17.84 14.22 3.46
N SER A 36 -18.80 13.46 2.93
CA SER A 36 -20.20 13.51 3.37
C SER A 36 -20.46 12.84 4.72
N GLY A 37 -19.56 11.99 5.21
CA GLY A 37 -19.74 11.14 6.39
C GLY A 37 -20.68 9.94 6.20
N ASN A 38 -21.50 9.93 5.15
CA ASN A 38 -22.54 8.92 4.93
C ASN A 38 -22.01 7.61 4.33
N HIS A 39 -20.78 7.62 3.83
CA HIS A 39 -20.18 6.53 3.06
C HIS A 39 -18.85 6.06 3.66
N ASN A 40 -18.68 6.29 4.96
CA ASN A 40 -17.52 5.81 5.72
C ASN A 40 -17.47 4.28 5.70
N CYS A 41 -16.27 3.74 5.48
CA CYS A 41 -16.01 2.31 5.52
C CYS A 41 -14.93 2.00 6.54
N ALA A 42 -15.33 1.33 7.62
CA ALA A 42 -14.42 0.95 8.69
C ALA A 42 -13.38 -0.09 8.22
N SER A 43 -12.24 -0.12 8.92
CA SER A 43 -11.15 -1.04 8.61
C SER A 43 -11.57 -2.51 8.64
N GLY A 44 -11.06 -3.28 7.67
CA GLY A 44 -11.36 -4.70 7.50
C GLY A 44 -12.78 -4.97 6.96
N ARG A 45 -13.44 -3.96 6.38
CA ARG A 45 -14.81 -4.08 5.87
C ARG A 45 -14.88 -3.82 4.38
N THR A 46 -15.94 -4.37 3.79
CA THR A 46 -16.42 -4.03 2.46
C THR A 46 -17.76 -3.34 2.60
N CYS A 47 -17.87 -2.12 2.06
CA CYS A 47 -19.05 -1.28 2.12
C CYS A 47 -19.54 -1.01 0.70
N LEU A 48 -20.86 -0.92 0.52
CA LEU A 48 -21.46 -0.57 -0.77
C LEU A 48 -21.98 0.86 -0.69
N VAL A 49 -21.45 1.71 -1.56
CA VAL A 49 -21.90 3.09 -1.72
C VAL A 49 -22.85 3.14 -2.90
N ASN A 50 -24.04 3.68 -2.65
CA ASN A 50 -25.02 3.93 -3.69
C ASN A 50 -24.75 5.30 -4.31
N VAL A 51 -24.51 5.33 -5.61
CA VAL A 51 -24.28 6.55 -6.38
C VAL A 51 -25.54 6.82 -7.21
N PRO A 52 -26.44 7.72 -6.74
CA PRO A 52 -27.76 7.93 -7.34
C PRO A 52 -27.73 8.63 -8.71
N GLY A 53 -26.54 8.96 -9.25
CA GLY A 53 -26.37 9.54 -10.57
C GLY A 53 -25.95 11.02 -10.51
N PHE A 54 -26.59 11.85 -11.34
CA PHE A 54 -26.25 13.27 -11.48
C PHE A 54 -26.34 14.02 -10.15
N GLY A 55 -25.30 14.83 -9.85
CA GLY A 55 -25.22 15.62 -8.63
C GLY A 55 -24.58 14.91 -7.43
N PHE A 56 -24.31 13.61 -7.51
CA PHE A 56 -23.47 12.94 -6.52
C PHE A 56 -22.04 13.48 -6.63
N SER A 57 -21.48 13.98 -5.54
CA SER A 57 -20.05 14.21 -5.45
C SER A 57 -19.62 13.98 -4.01
N ASP A 58 -18.64 13.11 -3.83
CA ASP A 58 -18.06 12.84 -2.52
C ASP A 58 -16.55 12.65 -2.62
N THR A 59 -15.85 13.00 -1.55
CA THR A 59 -14.40 12.90 -1.44
C THR A 59 -14.08 11.81 -0.43
N PHE A 60 -13.37 10.78 -0.87
CA PHE A 60 -12.97 9.66 -0.04
C PHE A 60 -11.51 9.78 0.36
N THR A 61 -11.24 9.70 1.65
CA THR A 61 -9.89 9.77 2.22
C THR A 61 -9.55 8.44 2.89
N ALA A 62 -8.40 7.88 2.51
CA ALA A 62 -7.85 6.72 3.19
C ALA A 62 -7.23 7.14 4.53
N VAL A 63 -7.64 6.52 5.63
CA VAL A 63 -7.14 6.80 6.98
C VAL A 63 -6.40 5.56 7.49
N PRO A 64 -5.06 5.55 7.48
CA PRO A 64 -4.27 4.44 8.00
C PRO A 64 -4.51 4.24 9.50
N LYS A 65 -4.49 2.98 9.93
CA LYS A 65 -4.37 2.63 11.35
C LYS A 65 -2.93 2.89 11.82
N ALA A 66 -2.73 3.09 13.12
CA ALA A 66 -1.39 3.18 13.71
C ALA A 66 -0.49 2.02 13.24
N GLY A 67 0.74 2.34 12.82
CA GLY A 67 1.69 1.37 12.27
C GLY A 67 1.49 1.03 10.79
N TYR A 68 0.59 1.74 10.09
CA TYR A 68 0.38 1.62 8.66
C TYR A 68 0.49 2.97 7.97
N VAL A 69 0.90 2.94 6.70
CA VAL A 69 0.92 4.10 5.80
C VAL A 69 0.03 3.83 4.60
N PHE A 70 -0.68 4.87 4.16
CA PHE A 70 -1.40 4.83 2.89
C PHE A 70 -0.39 5.04 1.76
N THR A 71 -0.36 4.13 0.79
CA THR A 71 0.59 4.19 -0.34
C THR A 71 -0.07 4.53 -1.67
N GLY A 72 -1.40 4.67 -1.68
CA GLY A 72 -2.20 5.00 -2.85
C GLY A 72 -3.40 4.09 -3.04
N TRP A 73 -4.28 4.44 -3.97
CA TRP A 73 -5.44 3.60 -4.31
C TRP A 73 -5.05 2.46 -5.24
N ALA A 74 -5.66 1.30 -5.05
CA ALA A 74 -5.37 0.10 -5.81
C ALA A 74 -5.64 0.31 -7.31
N THR A 75 -4.73 -0.18 -8.13
CA THR A 75 -4.87 -0.18 -9.58
C THR A 75 -5.62 -1.42 -10.05
N GLY A 76 -6.33 -1.30 -11.16
CA GLY A 76 -7.04 -2.42 -11.75
C GLY A 76 -8.23 -1.98 -12.59
N HIS A 77 -8.84 -2.93 -13.27
CA HIS A 77 -10.06 -2.69 -14.02
C HIS A 77 -11.19 -2.21 -13.09
N ARG A 78 -11.90 -1.13 -13.49
CA ARG A 78 -13.00 -0.50 -12.73
C ARG A 78 -12.61 0.05 -11.34
N HIS A 79 -11.33 0.31 -11.09
CA HIS A 79 -10.89 0.97 -9.86
C HIS A 79 -10.93 2.50 -10.01
N PHE A 80 -11.54 3.18 -9.06
CA PHE A 80 -11.50 4.64 -8.96
C PHE A 80 -10.17 5.10 -8.38
N CYS A 81 -9.68 6.25 -8.89
CA CYS A 81 -8.48 6.94 -8.42
C CYS A 81 -7.20 6.06 -8.43
N ALA A 82 -7.18 5.05 -9.29
CA ALA A 82 -6.12 4.04 -9.38
C ALA A 82 -4.72 4.67 -9.44
N GLY A 83 -3.88 4.37 -8.45
CA GLY A 83 -2.50 4.85 -8.35
C GLY A 83 -2.36 6.25 -7.74
N GLU A 84 -3.45 6.98 -7.50
CA GLU A 84 -3.40 8.28 -6.83
C GLU A 84 -3.04 8.10 -5.34
N THR A 85 -2.25 9.04 -4.80
CA THR A 85 -1.77 9.04 -3.41
C THR A 85 -2.49 10.04 -2.52
N GLY A 86 -3.42 10.81 -3.07
CA GLY A 86 -4.28 11.76 -2.35
C GLY A 86 -5.69 11.22 -2.11
N SER A 87 -6.58 12.08 -1.63
CA SER A 87 -8.01 11.77 -1.54
C SER A 87 -8.62 11.52 -2.92
N CYS A 88 -9.60 10.63 -2.99
CA CYS A 88 -10.29 10.23 -4.22
C CYS A 88 -11.65 10.91 -4.32
N VAL A 89 -11.89 11.72 -5.35
CA VAL A 89 -13.19 12.34 -5.59
C VAL A 89 -14.00 11.49 -6.57
N ILE A 90 -15.20 11.07 -6.17
CA ILE A 90 -16.16 10.41 -7.06
C ILE A 90 -17.25 11.42 -7.39
N ASN A 91 -17.27 11.89 -8.64
CA ASN A 91 -18.26 12.81 -9.17
C ASN A 91 -18.70 12.34 -10.57
N PRO A 92 -19.91 11.76 -10.74
CA PRO A 92 -20.40 11.28 -12.01
C PRO A 92 -20.77 12.37 -13.02
N GLY A 93 -20.74 13.67 -12.66
CA GLY A 93 -21.00 14.79 -13.59
C GLY A 93 -22.32 14.73 -14.41
N PRO A 94 -22.68 15.80 -15.15
CA PRO A 94 -23.71 15.72 -16.20
C PRO A 94 -23.14 15.07 -17.45
N VAL A 95 -23.79 14.00 -17.93
CA VAL A 95 -23.47 13.35 -19.22
C VAL A 95 -24.05 14.07 -20.44
N ALA A 96 -24.82 15.13 -20.26
CA ALA A 96 -25.59 15.76 -21.34
C ALA A 96 -24.92 16.95 -22.05
N SER A 97 -23.77 17.47 -21.60
CA SER A 97 -23.19 18.71 -22.16
C SER A 97 -21.93 18.53 -22.99
N LEU A 98 -21.56 17.30 -23.36
CA LEU A 98 -20.16 17.00 -23.67
C LEU A 98 -19.94 16.13 -24.92
N GLU A 99 -20.99 15.83 -25.67
CA GLU A 99 -20.88 15.17 -26.98
C GLU A 99 -20.13 16.05 -28.01
N SER A 100 -19.93 17.34 -27.73
CA SER A 100 -19.24 18.31 -28.59
C SER A 100 -17.95 18.90 -27.98
N SER A 101 -17.35 18.27 -26.98
CA SER A 101 -16.12 18.78 -26.34
C SER A 101 -14.86 18.35 -27.10
N ASP A 102 -14.10 19.30 -27.67
CA ASP A 102 -12.79 19.03 -28.30
C ASP A 102 -11.64 18.79 -27.30
N ASN A 103 -11.91 18.92 -26.00
CA ASN A 103 -10.93 18.65 -24.96
C ASN A 103 -10.73 17.13 -24.78
N SER A 104 -9.60 16.62 -25.28
CA SER A 104 -9.19 15.20 -25.21
C SER A 104 -9.24 14.59 -23.79
N SER A 105 -8.93 15.37 -22.76
CA SER A 105 -8.99 14.92 -21.36
C SER A 105 -10.43 14.72 -20.89
N LEU A 106 -11.34 15.61 -21.31
CA LEU A 106 -12.76 15.48 -21.03
C LEU A 106 -13.37 14.32 -21.85
N VAL A 107 -13.00 14.16 -23.12
CA VAL A 107 -13.43 13.01 -23.97
C VAL A 107 -13.00 11.67 -23.38
N LYS A 108 -11.78 11.59 -22.83
CA LYS A 108 -11.29 10.40 -22.14
C LYS A 108 -12.11 10.10 -20.88
N PHE A 109 -12.38 11.13 -20.07
CA PHE A 109 -13.27 11.06 -18.91
C PHE A 109 -14.71 10.60 -19.30
N TYR A 110 -15.26 11.09 -20.43
CA TYR A 110 -16.58 10.66 -20.94
C TYR A 110 -16.62 9.22 -21.42
N ARG A 111 -15.54 8.72 -22.05
CA ARG A 111 -15.48 7.31 -22.47
C ARG A 111 -15.43 6.37 -21.27
N ASP A 112 -14.71 6.77 -20.23
CA ASP A 112 -14.61 6.02 -18.98
C ASP A 112 -15.98 6.00 -18.25
N MET A 113 -16.73 7.10 -18.32
CA MET A 113 -18.07 7.23 -17.74
C MET A 113 -19.22 6.61 -18.55
N ARG A 114 -19.16 6.62 -19.89
CA ARG A 114 -20.12 5.92 -20.78
C ARG A 114 -20.06 4.41 -20.57
N ARG A 115 -18.90 3.88 -20.20
CA ARG A 115 -18.75 2.47 -19.77
C ARG A 115 -19.43 2.19 -18.42
N MET A 116 -19.58 3.20 -17.55
CA MET A 116 -20.32 3.06 -16.29
C MET A 116 -21.84 3.03 -16.49
N LEU A 117 -22.35 3.84 -17.41
CA LEU A 117 -23.78 3.88 -17.73
C LEU A 117 -24.23 2.76 -18.67
N ALA A 118 -23.29 2.02 -19.29
CA ALA A 118 -23.57 0.91 -20.18
C ALA A 118 -23.92 -0.40 -19.45
N ASP A 119 -23.59 -0.52 -18.15
CA ASP A 119 -23.89 -1.70 -17.34
C ASP A 119 -24.36 -1.26 -15.94
N PRO A 120 -25.68 -1.14 -15.72
CA PRO A 120 -26.25 -0.74 -14.42
C PRO A 120 -26.01 -1.76 -13.30
N GLN A 121 -25.43 -2.94 -13.59
CA GLN A 121 -25.01 -3.92 -12.59
C GLN A 121 -23.50 -3.96 -12.37
N ALA A 122 -22.72 -3.16 -13.10
CA ALA A 122 -21.28 -3.10 -12.92
C ALA A 122 -20.93 -2.50 -11.55
N ILE A 123 -20.12 -3.25 -10.79
CA ILE A 123 -19.52 -2.77 -9.55
C ILE A 123 -18.17 -2.15 -9.86
N PHE A 124 -18.00 -0.92 -9.39
CA PHE A 124 -16.73 -0.21 -9.38
C PHE A 124 -16.07 -0.33 -8.01
N TYR A 125 -14.75 -0.25 -7.97
CA TYR A 125 -13.98 -0.51 -6.76
C TYR A 125 -13.26 0.73 -6.27
N LEU A 126 -13.34 0.96 -4.97
CA LEU A 126 -12.50 1.92 -4.28
C LEU A 126 -11.77 1.16 -3.18
N ARG A 127 -10.46 0.99 -3.32
CA ARG A 127 -9.66 0.20 -2.39
C ARG A 127 -8.36 0.92 -2.07
N PRO A 128 -8.17 1.43 -0.84
CA PRO A 128 -6.87 1.97 -0.45
C PRO A 128 -5.85 0.84 -0.29
N VAL A 129 -4.60 1.12 -0.60
CA VAL A 129 -3.46 0.25 -0.31
C VAL A 129 -2.76 0.78 0.93
N PHE A 130 -2.70 -0.07 1.96
CA PHE A 130 -1.95 0.22 3.18
C PHE A 130 -0.74 -0.69 3.25
N SER A 131 0.42 -0.12 3.58
CA SER A 131 1.65 -0.84 3.88
C SER A 131 1.93 -0.73 5.37
N SER A 132 2.32 -1.82 6.02
CA SER A 132 2.71 -1.74 7.43
C SER A 132 4.08 -1.08 7.55
N GLU A 133 4.28 -0.23 8.55
CA GLU A 133 5.61 0.28 8.89
C GLU A 133 6.54 -0.87 9.32
N ALA A 134 5.96 -1.95 9.86
CA ALA A 134 6.69 -3.19 10.13
C ALA A 134 7.25 -3.83 8.85
N SER A 135 6.54 -3.76 7.72
CA SER A 135 7.04 -4.24 6.41
C SER A 135 8.14 -3.36 5.82
N ARG A 136 8.29 -2.11 6.29
CA ARG A 136 9.39 -1.20 5.93
C ARG A 136 10.52 -1.23 6.96
N SER A 137 10.69 -2.36 7.64
CA SER A 137 11.74 -2.53 8.64
C SER A 137 12.39 -3.91 8.59
N ALA A 138 13.65 -3.97 9.01
CA ALA A 138 14.42 -5.20 9.20
C ALA A 138 14.93 -5.22 10.64
N THR A 139 14.72 -6.34 11.34
CA THR A 139 15.33 -6.56 12.66
C THR A 139 16.43 -7.59 12.47
N LEU A 140 17.65 -7.18 12.81
CA LEU A 140 18.84 -8.01 12.79
C LEU A 140 19.08 -8.54 14.19
N SER A 141 19.52 -9.78 14.27
CA SER A 141 19.97 -10.42 15.50
C SER A 141 21.21 -11.24 15.20
N TRP A 142 22.20 -11.17 16.06
CA TRP A 142 23.49 -11.85 15.91
C TRP A 142 23.95 -12.44 17.23
N SER A 143 24.91 -13.36 17.18
CA SER A 143 25.56 -13.91 18.38
C SER A 143 26.82 -13.11 18.71
N VAL A 144 27.11 -12.95 20.00
CA VAL A 144 28.37 -12.38 20.47
C VAL A 144 29.53 -13.28 20.03
N PRO A 145 30.58 -12.77 19.37
CA PRO A 145 31.74 -13.57 19.01
C PRO A 145 32.54 -13.97 20.25
N THR A 146 33.02 -15.21 20.27
CA THR A 146 33.80 -15.78 21.39
C THR A 146 35.26 -16.05 21.04
N THR A 147 35.63 -15.90 19.77
CA THR A 147 36.98 -16.17 19.25
C THR A 147 37.43 -15.10 18.27
N ARG A 148 38.74 -14.83 18.25
CA ARG A 148 39.40 -13.97 17.25
C ARG A 148 39.62 -14.73 15.94
N ALA A 149 40.01 -14.02 14.88
CA ALA A 149 40.28 -14.62 13.57
C ALA A 149 41.41 -15.69 13.57
N ASN A 150 42.35 -15.58 14.51
CA ASN A 150 43.41 -16.56 14.72
C ASN A 150 42.98 -17.77 15.61
N GLY A 151 41.72 -17.83 16.03
CA GLY A 151 41.16 -18.89 16.88
C GLY A 151 41.38 -18.72 18.38
N SER A 152 42.10 -17.70 18.84
CA SER A 152 42.25 -17.46 20.29
C SER A 152 40.91 -17.01 20.90
N ALA A 153 40.73 -17.24 22.20
CA ALA A 153 39.56 -16.74 22.93
C ALA A 153 39.47 -15.20 22.86
N LEU A 154 38.25 -14.69 22.73
CA LEU A 154 37.92 -13.26 22.81
C LEU A 154 37.07 -13.05 24.06
N ALA A 155 37.59 -12.29 25.03
CA ALA A 155 36.85 -11.96 26.23
C ALA A 155 35.79 -10.90 25.92
N PHE A 156 34.62 -11.01 26.57
CA PHE A 156 33.53 -10.06 26.39
C PHE A 156 33.96 -8.60 26.64
N GLY A 157 34.86 -8.37 27.60
CA GLY A 157 35.38 -7.03 27.92
C GLY A 157 36.30 -6.43 26.86
N GLU A 158 36.73 -7.21 25.86
CA GLU A 158 37.53 -6.74 24.73
C GLU A 158 36.66 -6.25 23.56
N LEU A 159 35.34 -6.39 23.65
CA LEU A 159 34.40 -5.91 22.65
C LEU A 159 33.97 -4.46 22.98
N ALA A 160 34.12 -3.57 22.01
CA ALA A 160 33.58 -2.22 22.06
C ALA A 160 32.16 -2.14 21.48
N GLY A 161 31.82 -3.03 20.53
CA GLY A 161 30.56 -2.92 19.82
C GLY A 161 30.47 -3.75 18.54
N TYR A 162 29.61 -3.29 17.63
CA TYR A 162 29.36 -3.93 16.34
C TYR A 162 29.15 -2.88 15.25
N GLU A 163 29.44 -3.23 14.01
CA GLU A 163 29.05 -2.45 12.83
C GLU A 163 28.10 -3.28 11.96
N ILE A 164 26.98 -2.67 11.57
CA ILE A 164 26.00 -3.28 10.67
C ILE A 164 26.17 -2.66 9.30
N TYR A 165 26.49 -3.48 8.32
CA TYR A 165 26.64 -3.12 6.92
C TYR A 165 25.33 -3.42 6.20
N ILE A 166 24.85 -2.44 5.45
CA ILE A 166 23.59 -2.50 4.71
C ILE A 166 23.88 -2.08 3.29
N THR A 167 23.56 -2.93 2.31
CA THR A 167 23.62 -2.57 0.90
C THR A 167 22.29 -2.87 0.22
N THR A 168 21.95 -2.09 -0.80
CA THR A 168 20.70 -2.24 -1.57
C THR A 168 21.00 -2.64 -3.01
N GLU A 169 20.25 -3.58 -3.58
CA GLU A 169 20.47 -4.04 -4.95
C GLU A 169 20.07 -3.01 -6.00
N LYS A 170 18.83 -2.49 -5.93
CA LYS A 170 18.28 -1.66 -7.00
C LYS A 170 18.86 -0.25 -6.98
N SER A 171 18.98 0.35 -5.80
CA SER A 171 19.50 1.71 -5.65
C SER A 171 21.02 1.79 -5.51
N GLY A 172 21.71 0.68 -5.24
CA GLY A 172 23.17 0.65 -5.10
C GLY A 172 23.72 1.44 -3.90
N THR A 173 22.86 1.78 -2.93
CA THR A 173 23.23 2.50 -1.70
C THR A 173 23.89 1.57 -0.69
N SER A 174 24.91 2.08 -0.01
CA SER A 174 25.56 1.41 1.12
C SER A 174 25.51 2.27 2.38
N LYS A 175 25.23 1.67 3.53
CA LYS A 175 25.16 2.34 4.83
C LYS A 175 25.80 1.46 5.90
N VAL A 176 26.54 2.08 6.81
CA VAL A 176 27.09 1.43 8.01
C VAL A 176 26.44 2.03 9.25
N ILE A 177 26.01 1.19 10.18
CA ILE A 177 25.47 1.60 11.48
C ILE A 177 26.41 1.08 12.56
N GLU A 178 27.03 2.01 13.28
CA GLU A 178 27.89 1.68 14.42
C GLU A 178 27.07 1.52 15.71
N ILE A 179 27.35 0.47 16.47
CA ILE A 179 26.71 0.15 17.74
C ILE A 179 27.79 0.10 18.81
N LYS A 180 27.98 1.20 19.55
CA LYS A 180 28.92 1.31 20.69
C LYS A 180 28.37 0.68 21.97
N ASN A 181 27.92 -0.56 21.88
CA ASN A 181 27.45 -1.35 23.02
C ASN A 181 27.65 -2.85 22.75
N PRO A 182 28.62 -3.51 23.40
CA PRO A 182 28.92 -4.92 23.16
C PRO A 182 27.83 -5.87 23.65
N GLN A 183 26.94 -5.42 24.55
CA GLN A 183 25.80 -6.22 25.06
C GLN A 183 24.62 -6.24 24.07
N LYS A 184 24.61 -5.36 23.06
CA LYS A 184 23.51 -5.28 22.12
C LYS A 184 23.68 -6.32 21.01
N ILE A 185 22.78 -7.30 20.99
CA ILE A 185 22.76 -8.41 20.02
C ILE A 185 21.61 -8.33 19.00
N SER A 186 20.88 -7.21 19.00
CA SER A 186 19.78 -6.97 18.07
C SER A 186 19.62 -5.50 17.74
N HIS A 187 19.21 -5.20 16.50
CA HIS A 187 18.94 -3.85 16.03
C HIS A 187 17.84 -3.83 14.97
N LYS A 188 16.89 -2.90 15.11
CA LYS A 188 15.83 -2.66 14.13
C LYS A 188 16.18 -1.46 13.25
N VAL A 189 16.26 -1.69 11.95
CA VAL A 189 16.34 -0.65 10.92
C VAL A 189 14.93 -0.40 10.40
N SER A 190 14.46 0.85 10.49
CA SER A 190 13.11 1.26 10.06
C SER A 190 13.17 2.16 8.82
N ASP A 191 12.01 2.54 8.29
CA ASP A 191 11.85 3.45 7.16
C ASP A 191 12.61 3.03 5.89
N LEU A 192 12.68 1.72 5.68
CA LEU A 192 13.27 1.14 4.48
C LEU A 192 12.35 1.36 3.28
N SER A 193 12.93 1.85 2.18
CA SER A 193 12.25 1.96 0.89
C SER A 193 12.11 0.59 0.23
N PRO A 194 11.18 0.41 -0.72
CA PRO A 194 11.09 -0.83 -1.48
C PRO A 194 12.38 -1.13 -2.27
N ASP A 195 13.14 -2.13 -1.81
CA ASP A 195 14.40 -2.61 -2.41
C ASP A 195 14.72 -4.01 -1.83
N THR A 196 15.70 -4.69 -2.41
CA THR A 196 16.34 -5.85 -1.81
C THR A 196 17.56 -5.39 -1.01
N TYR A 197 17.53 -5.65 0.30
CA TYR A 197 18.61 -5.29 1.21
C TYR A 197 19.46 -6.50 1.57
N HIS A 198 20.77 -6.31 1.57
CA HIS A 198 21.77 -7.24 2.07
C HIS A 198 22.37 -6.69 3.35
N PHE A 199 22.47 -7.55 4.36
CA PHE A 199 22.97 -7.17 5.67
C PHE A 199 24.12 -8.09 6.09
N ALA A 200 25.14 -7.49 6.70
CA ALA A 200 26.21 -8.21 7.40
C ALA A 200 26.59 -7.44 8.67
N VAL A 201 27.16 -8.15 9.63
CA VAL A 201 27.61 -7.57 10.90
C VAL A 201 29.08 -7.90 11.11
N SER A 202 29.86 -6.94 11.60
CA SER A 202 31.20 -7.17 12.14
C SER A 202 31.24 -6.78 13.61
N ALA A 203 32.19 -7.35 14.35
CA ALA A 203 32.47 -6.97 15.72
C ALA A 203 33.59 -5.91 15.76
N LEU A 204 33.47 -4.99 16.70
CA LEU A 204 34.45 -3.94 16.97
C LEU A 204 35.09 -4.20 18.34
N ASP A 205 36.42 -4.25 18.39
CA ASP A 205 37.17 -4.40 19.64
C ASP A 205 37.49 -3.05 20.32
N THR A 206 37.97 -3.09 21.55
CA THR A 206 38.34 -1.89 22.33
C THR A 206 39.51 -1.10 21.74
N ASN A 207 40.25 -1.65 20.79
CA ASN A 207 41.33 -0.98 20.07
C ASN A 207 40.83 -0.34 18.75
N GLY A 208 39.54 -0.48 18.43
CA GLY A 208 38.96 0.01 17.18
C GLY A 208 39.18 -0.91 15.98
N LEU A 209 39.61 -2.15 16.20
CA LEU A 209 39.77 -3.14 15.12
C LEU A 209 38.42 -3.78 14.81
N VAL A 210 38.12 -3.88 13.51
CA VAL A 210 36.89 -4.46 12.99
C VAL A 210 37.17 -5.89 12.49
N SER A 211 36.27 -6.82 12.81
CA SER A 211 36.35 -8.19 12.33
C SER A 211 36.02 -8.32 10.84
N GLU A 212 36.22 -9.52 10.28
CA GLU A 212 35.56 -9.88 9.02
C GLU A 212 34.04 -9.80 9.16
N LEU A 213 33.36 -9.62 8.01
CA LEU A 213 31.91 -9.59 7.93
C LEU A 213 31.32 -10.97 8.25
N SER A 214 30.16 -10.98 8.89
CA SER A 214 29.32 -12.18 8.99
C SER A 214 28.87 -12.66 7.60
N ALA A 215 28.27 -13.86 7.57
CA ALA A 215 27.47 -14.26 6.43
C ALA A 215 26.42 -13.19 6.11
N VAL A 216 26.23 -12.92 4.81
CA VAL A 216 25.26 -11.94 4.33
C VAL A 216 23.86 -12.55 4.41
N VAL A 217 22.92 -11.81 4.98
CA VAL A 217 21.50 -12.15 4.99
C VAL A 217 20.71 -11.14 4.17
N THR A 218 19.69 -11.61 3.46
CA THR A 218 18.92 -10.78 2.51
C THR A 218 17.48 -10.60 2.97
N LYS A 219 16.95 -9.39 2.81
CA LYS A 219 15.52 -9.10 3.00
C LYS A 219 14.98 -8.16 1.93
N THR A 220 13.92 -8.60 1.26
CA THR A 220 13.19 -7.76 0.30
C THR A 220 12.10 -6.96 1.00
N ILE A 221 12.10 -5.65 0.78
CA ILE A 221 11.08 -4.70 1.22
C ILE A 221 10.21 -4.35 0.00
N ARG A 222 8.88 -4.34 0.17
CA ARG A 222 7.90 -4.11 -0.92
C ARG A 222 7.09 -2.84 -0.71
#